data_AF-A0A5P1V0V5-F1
#
_entry.id   AF-A0A5P1V0V5-F1
#
_cell.length_a   1.000
_cell.length_b   1.000
_cell.length_c   1.000
_cell.angle_alpha   90.00
_cell.angle_beta   90.00
_cell.angle_gamma   90.00
#
_symmetry.space_group_name_H-M   'P 1'
#
loop_
_entity.id
_entity.type
_entity.pdbx_description
1 polymer ?
#
loop_
_entity_poly.entity_id
_entity_poly.type
_entity_poly.pdbx_seq_one_letter_code
_entity_poly.pdbx_strand_id
1 'polypeptide(L)'
;MKIENKHLTVSNFTIKPEKTEERVKGFEEHLKIALSELEKEEFIQKTQEEKTTLALNKLEETLAVLEHFINSPVSLSKAETVGDFLLSQALEIDKIVSSLPESFTKNFIKDWAFLLGVEAQKIKQGFYS
;
A
#
# COMPACT_ATOMS: atom_id res chain seq x y z
N MET A 1 -59.11 29.85 -37.49
CA MET A 1 -59.64 29.23 -36.26
C MET A 1 -58.91 29.85 -35.08
N LYS A 2 -59.60 30.67 -34.27
CA LYS A 2 -59.02 31.41 -33.13
C LYS A 2 -58.96 30.46 -31.92
N ILE A 3 -57.78 30.32 -31.31
CA ILE A 3 -57.63 29.59 -30.05
C ILE A 3 -57.58 30.64 -28.93
N GLU A 4 -58.59 30.59 -28.07
CA GLU A 4 -58.77 31.50 -26.94
C GLU A 4 -57.79 31.16 -25.82
N ASN A 5 -57.05 32.17 -25.36
CA ASN A 5 -56.23 32.13 -24.15
C ASN A 5 -57.15 32.09 -22.92
N LYS A 6 -57.23 30.95 -22.23
CA LYS A 6 -57.89 30.85 -20.92
C LYS A 6 -56.90 30.38 -19.85
N HIS A 7 -56.66 31.31 -18.91
CA HIS A 7 -56.11 31.11 -17.57
C HIS A 7 -54.62 30.74 -17.45
N LEU A 8 -53.76 31.73 -17.64
CA LEU A 8 -52.50 31.83 -16.89
C LEU A 8 -52.79 32.55 -15.58
N THR A 9 -53.09 31.80 -14.52
CA THR A 9 -53.05 32.33 -13.15
C THR A 9 -51.59 32.61 -12.79
N VAL A 10 -51.23 33.90 -12.77
CA VAL A 10 -49.98 34.39 -12.19
C VAL A 10 -50.02 34.04 -10.71
N SER A 11 -49.42 32.92 -10.34
CA SER A 11 -49.15 32.60 -8.94
C SER A 11 -48.10 33.59 -8.46
N ASN A 12 -48.51 34.58 -7.67
CA ASN A 12 -47.60 35.45 -6.95
C ASN A 12 -46.81 34.58 -5.96
N PHE A 13 -45.66 34.08 -6.39
CA PHE A 13 -44.66 33.50 -5.50
C PHE A 13 -44.09 34.62 -4.65
N THR A 14 -44.73 34.91 -3.53
CA THR A 14 -44.08 35.65 -2.45
C THR A 14 -43.10 34.69 -1.78
N ILE A 15 -41.88 34.63 -2.31
CA ILE A 15 -40.76 33.95 -1.65
C ILE A 15 -40.48 34.75 -0.38
N LYS A 16 -41.01 34.30 0.75
CA LYS A 16 -40.48 34.71 2.05
C LYS A 16 -39.03 34.20 2.08
N PRO A 17 -38.03 35.05 2.35
CA PRO A 17 -36.67 34.57 2.57
C PRO A 17 -36.68 33.80 3.89
N GLU A 18 -36.92 32.50 3.80
CA GLU A 18 -36.70 31.58 4.90
C GLU A 18 -35.19 31.52 5.11
N LYS A 19 -34.76 31.90 6.31
CA LYS A 19 -33.37 32.11 6.69
C LYS A 19 -32.51 30.89 6.31
N THR A 20 -31.70 31.05 5.29
CA THR A 20 -30.83 30.03 4.68
C THR A 20 -29.53 29.78 5.46
N GLU A 21 -29.46 30.11 6.75
CA GLU A 21 -28.19 30.06 7.51
C GLU A 21 -27.93 28.70 8.17
N GLU A 22 -28.95 27.91 8.50
CA GLU A 22 -28.77 26.63 9.21
C GLU A 22 -28.31 25.46 8.32
N ARG A 23 -28.66 25.44 7.02
CA ARG A 23 -28.24 24.36 6.11
C ARG A 23 -26.76 24.40 5.72
N VAL A 24 -26.14 25.58 5.72
CA VAL A 24 -24.74 25.77 5.31
C VAL A 24 -23.78 25.13 6.32
N LYS A 25 -24.12 25.20 7.62
CA LYS A 25 -23.30 24.59 8.70
C LYS A 25 -23.20 23.06 8.57
N GLY A 26 -24.28 22.38 8.19
CA GLY A 26 -24.26 20.93 7.99
C GLY A 26 -23.35 20.51 6.84
N PHE A 27 -23.42 21.21 5.70
CA PHE A 27 -22.53 20.94 4.57
C PHE A 27 -21.06 21.22 4.90
N GLU A 28 -20.77 22.34 5.58
CA GLU A 28 -19.40 22.69 5.97
C GLU A 28 -18.80 21.66 6.93
N GLU A 29 -19.58 21.18 7.90
CA GLU A 29 -19.17 20.11 8.83
C GLU A 29 -18.90 18.80 8.07
N HIS A 30 -19.80 18.40 7.16
CA HIS A 30 -19.62 17.21 6.32
C HIS A 30 -18.40 17.31 5.40
N LEU A 31 -18.15 18.48 4.82
CA LEU A 31 -16.98 18.71 3.97
C LEU A 31 -15.68 18.62 4.78
N LYS A 32 -15.63 19.18 6.00
CA LYS A 32 -14.47 19.07 6.90
C LYS A 32 -14.17 17.62 7.26
N ILE A 33 -15.20 16.83 7.56
CA ILE A 33 -15.05 15.41 7.88
C ILE A 33 -14.50 14.65 6.66
N ALA A 34 -15.10 14.85 5.48
CA ALA A 34 -14.65 14.19 4.25
C ALA A 34 -13.20 14.54 3.89
N LEU A 35 -12.79 15.79 4.06
CA LEU A 35 -11.39 16.21 3.85
C LEU A 35 -10.44 15.53 4.85
N SER A 36 -10.81 15.45 6.13
CA SER A 36 -9.99 14.77 7.15
C SER A 36 -9.89 13.27 6.92
N GLU A 37 -10.94 12.63 6.40
CA GLU A 37 -10.92 11.22 6.01
C GLU A 37 -9.98 10.99 4.82
N LEU A 38 -10.06 11.84 3.78
CA LEU A 38 -9.14 11.79 2.63
C LEU A 38 -7.68 11.95 3.04
N GLU A 39 -7.36 12.90 3.92
CA GLU A 39 -5.99 13.10 4.42
C GLU A 39 -5.47 11.85 5.16
N LYS A 40 -6.32 11.17 5.94
CA LYS A 40 -5.95 9.92 6.63
C LYS A 40 -5.73 8.78 5.64
N GLU A 41 -6.58 8.66 4.63
CA GLU A 41 -6.43 7.64 3.59
C GLU A 41 -5.14 7.84 2.80
N GLU A 42 -4.83 9.08 2.41
CA GLU A 42 -3.57 9.43 1.74
C GLU A 42 -2.36 9.07 2.61
N PHE A 43 -2.40 9.39 3.92
CA PHE A 43 -1.33 9.04 4.85
C PHE A 43 -1.13 7.52 4.97
N ILE A 44 -2.22 6.75 5.05
CA ILE A 44 -2.17 5.28 5.10
C ILE A 44 -1.59 4.73 3.80
N GLN A 45 -2.03 5.21 2.65
CA GLN A 45 -1.52 4.79 1.34
C GLN A 45 -0.04 5.08 1.21
N LYS A 46 0.40 6.29 1.58
CA LYS A 46 1.83 6.66 1.58
C LYS A 46 2.66 5.75 2.49
N THR A 47 2.15 5.46 3.69
CA THR A 47 2.82 4.53 4.62
C THR A 47 2.92 3.11 4.04
N GLN A 48 1.90 2.65 3.31
CA GLN A 48 1.92 1.34 2.63
C GLN A 48 2.90 1.32 1.46
N GLU A 49 2.97 2.40 0.68
CA GLU A 49 3.90 2.55 -0.44
C GLU A 49 5.36 2.57 0.05
N GLU A 50 5.64 3.31 1.13
CA GLU A 50 6.97 3.35 1.76
C GLU A 50 7.40 1.97 2.25
N LYS A 51 6.50 1.22 2.92
CA LYS A 51 6.78 -0.15 3.36
C LYS A 51 7.00 -1.11 2.19
N THR A 52 6.21 -0.97 1.13
CA THR A 52 6.36 -1.79 -0.08
C THR A 52 7.71 -1.53 -0.75
N THR A 53 8.08 -0.26 -0.87
CA THR A 53 9.38 0.17 -1.43
C THR A 53 10.53 -0.35 -0.58
N LEU A 54 10.45 -0.23 0.74
CA LEU A 54 11.46 -0.76 1.66
C LEU A 54 11.65 -2.27 1.50
N ALA A 55 10.54 -3.02 1.42
CA ALA A 55 10.59 -4.47 1.24
C ALA A 55 11.20 -4.87 -0.11
N LEU A 56 10.87 -4.16 -1.19
CA LEU A 56 11.45 -4.39 -2.51
C LEU A 56 12.95 -4.07 -2.56
N ASN A 57 13.38 -2.95 -1.99
CA ASN A 57 14.79 -2.59 -1.94
C ASN A 57 15.61 -3.63 -1.15
N LYS A 58 15.10 -4.05 0.02
CA LYS A 58 15.73 -5.13 0.79
C LYS A 58 15.80 -6.43 0.01
N LEU A 59 14.74 -6.76 -0.73
CA LEU A 59 14.71 -7.95 -1.56
C LEU A 59 15.80 -7.89 -2.65
N GLU A 60 15.90 -6.77 -3.35
CA GLU A 60 16.91 -6.54 -4.40
C GLU A 60 18.34 -6.63 -3.86
N GLU A 61 18.63 -5.96 -2.75
CA GLU A 61 19.93 -6.02 -2.08
C GLU A 61 20.28 -7.45 -1.66
N THR A 62 19.31 -8.18 -1.13
CA THR A 62 19.51 -9.58 -0.67
C THR A 62 19.76 -10.52 -1.86
N LEU A 63 19.05 -10.32 -2.97
CA LEU A 63 19.25 -11.09 -4.19
C LEU A 63 20.64 -10.83 -4.80
N ALA A 64 21.13 -9.59 -4.76
CA ALA A 64 22.48 -9.26 -5.22
C ALA A 64 23.57 -9.99 -4.41
N VAL A 65 23.38 -10.12 -3.09
CA VAL A 65 24.30 -10.90 -2.23
C VAL A 65 24.26 -12.39 -2.60
N LEU A 66 23.06 -12.95 -2.82
CA LEU A 66 22.90 -14.34 -3.25
C LEU A 66 23.56 -14.60 -4.61
N GLU A 67 23.37 -13.71 -5.59
CA GLU A 67 23.99 -13.81 -6.90
C GLU A 67 25.52 -13.76 -6.82
N HIS A 68 26.07 -12.83 -6.02
CA HIS A 68 27.51 -12.76 -5.79
C HIS A 68 28.05 -14.03 -5.13
N PHE A 69 27.31 -14.61 -4.19
CA PHE A 69 27.65 -15.87 -3.53
C PHE A 69 27.72 -17.02 -4.55
N ILE A 70 26.72 -17.18 -5.41
CA ILE A 70 26.66 -18.25 -6.42
C ILE A 70 27.84 -18.14 -7.42
N ASN A 71 28.23 -16.92 -7.77
CA ASN A 71 29.28 -16.67 -8.76
C ASN A 71 30.71 -16.71 -8.18
N SER A 72 30.86 -16.89 -6.87
CA SER A 72 32.17 -16.89 -6.21
C SER A 72 32.42 -18.21 -5.48
N PRO A 73 33.63 -18.79 -5.55
CA PRO A 73 33.99 -19.89 -4.68
C PRO A 73 34.12 -19.38 -3.24
N VAL A 74 33.35 -19.96 -2.31
CA VAL A 74 33.27 -19.50 -0.92
C VAL A 74 33.59 -20.65 0.03
N SER A 75 34.35 -20.38 1.09
CA SER A 75 34.63 -21.38 2.12
C SER A 75 33.36 -21.71 2.92
N LEU A 76 33.28 -22.90 3.51
CA LEU A 76 32.15 -23.35 4.33
C LEU A 76 31.73 -22.31 5.40
N SER A 77 32.72 -21.74 6.11
CA SER A 77 32.47 -20.70 7.14
C SER A 77 31.84 -19.42 6.58
N LYS A 78 32.18 -19.05 5.34
CA LYS A 78 31.58 -17.90 4.66
C LYS A 78 30.20 -18.25 4.13
N ALA A 79 29.98 -19.48 3.66
CA ALA A 79 28.66 -19.97 3.28
C ALA A 79 27.69 -19.92 4.47
N GLU A 80 28.08 -20.38 5.65
CA GLU A 80 27.24 -20.32 6.84
C GLU A 80 26.86 -18.88 7.20
N THR A 81 27.84 -17.96 7.21
CA THR A 81 27.60 -16.52 7.45
C THR A 81 26.65 -15.91 6.43
N VAL A 82 26.82 -16.22 5.14
CA VAL A 82 25.94 -15.73 4.07
C VAL A 82 24.54 -16.31 4.24
N GLY A 83 24.42 -17.59 4.55
CA GLY A 83 23.13 -18.23 4.83
C GLY A 83 22.40 -17.59 6.01
N ASP A 84 23.10 -17.29 7.11
CA ASP A 84 22.50 -16.59 8.25
C ASP A 84 22.04 -15.18 7.88
N PHE A 85 22.82 -14.46 7.09
CA PHE A 85 22.45 -13.15 6.57
C PHE A 85 21.18 -13.22 5.71
N LEU A 86 21.14 -14.11 4.72
CA LEU A 86 20.00 -14.28 3.81
C LEU A 86 18.73 -14.68 4.56
N LEU A 87 18.85 -15.58 5.56
CA LEU A 87 17.73 -15.98 6.41
C LEU A 87 17.19 -14.82 7.24
N SER A 88 18.09 -14.02 7.82
CA SER A 88 17.71 -12.82 8.57
C SER A 88 16.98 -11.81 7.70
N GLN A 89 17.47 -11.54 6.48
CA GLN A 89 16.80 -10.65 5.53
C GLN A 89 15.43 -11.18 5.11
N ALA A 90 15.31 -12.48 4.83
CA ALA A 90 14.02 -13.11 4.50
C ALA A 90 12.97 -12.89 5.61
N LEU A 91 13.35 -13.08 6.87
CA LEU A 91 12.46 -12.86 8.02
C LEU A 91 12.07 -11.38 8.20
N GLU A 92 13.02 -10.47 7.96
CA GLU A 92 12.77 -9.04 8.04
C GLU A 92 11.79 -8.58 6.94
N ILE A 93 11.99 -9.04 5.71
CA ILE A 93 11.09 -8.77 4.58
C ILE A 93 9.69 -9.31 4.87
N ASP A 94 9.57 -10.57 5.33
CA ASP A 94 8.26 -11.16 5.68
C ASP A 94 7.55 -10.36 6.79
N LYS A 95 8.30 -9.86 7.79
CA LYS A 95 7.75 -9.00 8.85
C LYS A 95 7.22 -7.67 8.32
N ILE A 96 7.94 -7.01 7.40
CA ILE A 96 7.49 -5.76 6.78
C ILE A 96 6.18 -6.00 6.00
N VAL A 97 6.20 -7.02 5.15
CA VAL A 97 5.13 -7.37 4.21
C VAL A 97 3.89 -7.91 4.92
N SER A 98 4.05 -8.56 6.08
CA SER A 98 2.93 -9.04 6.91
C SER A 98 1.99 -7.91 7.36
N SER A 99 2.48 -6.67 7.43
CA SER A 99 1.67 -5.50 7.79
C SER A 99 0.98 -4.80 6.61
N LEU A 100 1.22 -5.27 5.37
CA LEU A 100 0.62 -4.72 4.15
C LEU A 100 -0.76 -5.36 3.89
N PRO A 101 -1.68 -4.60 3.28
CA PRO A 101 -2.96 -5.14 2.83
C PRO A 101 -2.76 -6.21 1.75
N GLU A 102 -3.72 -7.13 1.67
CA GLU A 102 -3.66 -8.24 0.71
C GLU A 102 -3.63 -7.71 -0.73
N SER A 103 -2.61 -8.09 -1.48
CA SER A 103 -2.37 -7.62 -2.84
C SER A 103 -1.45 -8.59 -3.58
N PHE A 104 -1.43 -8.48 -4.91
CA PHE A 104 -0.48 -9.22 -5.74
C PHE A 104 0.97 -8.93 -5.32
N THR A 105 1.30 -7.65 -5.11
CA THR A 105 2.65 -7.21 -4.71
C THR A 105 3.06 -7.81 -3.36
N LYS A 106 2.16 -7.81 -2.38
CA LYS A 106 2.42 -8.45 -1.07
C LYS A 106 2.78 -9.93 -1.25
N ASN A 107 1.99 -10.68 -2.02
CA ASN A 107 2.22 -12.10 -2.25
C ASN A 107 3.50 -12.35 -3.03
N PHE A 108 3.76 -11.54 -4.06
CA PHE A 108 5.02 -11.57 -4.80
C PHE A 108 6.24 -11.43 -3.87
N ILE A 109 6.27 -10.38 -3.04
CA ILE A 109 7.41 -10.16 -2.13
C ILE A 109 7.52 -11.30 -1.10
N LYS A 110 6.39 -11.80 -0.61
CA LYS A 110 6.34 -12.90 0.36
C LYS A 110 6.89 -14.21 -0.21
N ASP A 111 6.52 -14.55 -1.45
CA ASP A 111 7.03 -15.74 -2.13
C ASP A 111 8.54 -15.65 -2.33
N TRP A 112 9.05 -14.47 -2.70
CA TRP A 112 10.49 -14.24 -2.81
C TRP A 112 11.22 -14.32 -1.46
N ALA A 113 10.65 -13.75 -0.39
CA ALA A 113 11.20 -13.89 0.96
C ALA A 113 11.26 -15.37 1.39
N PHE A 114 10.23 -16.15 1.08
CA PHE A 114 10.22 -17.58 1.31
C PHE A 114 11.33 -18.30 0.54
N LEU A 115 11.47 -18.01 -0.76
CA LEU A 115 12.54 -18.58 -1.60
C LEU A 115 13.93 -18.24 -1.06
N LEU A 116 14.16 -17.00 -0.66
CA LEU A 116 15.40 -16.58 -0.01
C LEU A 116 15.69 -17.38 1.27
N GLY A 117 14.67 -17.61 2.10
CA GLY A 117 14.81 -18.45 3.30
C GLY A 117 15.17 -19.90 2.97
N VAL A 118 14.62 -20.46 1.90
CA VAL A 118 14.97 -21.81 1.41
C VAL A 118 16.41 -21.85 0.92
N GLU A 119 16.83 -20.89 0.09
CA GLU A 119 18.20 -20.82 -0.42
C GLU A 119 19.22 -20.61 0.68
N ALA A 120 18.91 -19.77 1.67
CA ALA A 120 19.72 -19.59 2.86
C ALA A 120 19.98 -20.92 3.59
N GLN A 121 18.94 -21.74 3.78
CA GLN A 121 19.07 -23.06 4.44
C GLN A 121 19.91 -24.03 3.60
N LYS A 122 19.72 -24.06 2.28
CA LYS A 122 20.54 -24.90 1.38
C LYS A 122 22.02 -24.52 1.44
N ILE A 123 22.32 -23.22 1.46
CA ILE A 123 23.69 -22.71 1.62
C ILE A 123 24.29 -23.20 2.94
N LYS A 124 23.56 -23.06 4.05
CA LYS A 124 24.02 -23.54 5.37
C LYS A 124 24.23 -25.06 5.42
N GLN A 125 23.42 -25.81 4.68
CA GLN A 125 23.53 -27.27 4.60
C GLN A 125 24.62 -27.75 3.63
N GLY A 126 25.33 -26.83 2.95
CA GLY A 126 26.45 -27.16 2.08
C GLY A 126 26.05 -27.67 0.69
N PHE A 127 24.84 -27.38 0.20
CA PHE A 127 24.39 -27.79 -1.14
C PHE A 127 25.20 -27.18 -2.28
N TYR A 128 25.97 -26.12 -1.99
CA TYR A 128 26.78 -25.37 -2.94
C TYR A 128 28.29 -25.49 -2.67
N SER A 129 28.68 -26.47 -1.83
CA SER A 129 30.07 -26.75 -1.41
C SER A 129 30.67 -27.95 -2.15
#